data_AF-A0A7C2A7W1-F1
#
_entry.id   AF-A0A7C2A7W1-F1
#
_cell.length_a   1.000
_cell.length_b   1.000
_cell.length_c   1.000
_cell.angle_alpha   90.00
_cell.angle_beta   90.00
_cell.angle_gamma   90.00
#
_symmetry.space_group_name_H-M   'P 1'
#
loop_
_entity.id
_entity.type
_entity.pdbx_description
1 polymer ?
#
loop_
_entity_poly.entity_id
_entity_poly.type
_entity_poly.pdbx_seq_one_letter_code
_entity_poly.pdbx_strand_id
1 'polypeptide(L)'
;MKEKRKKIYDINAVDGKTGYNLSHLLTDSLSLPYFRRFFKELKCKIYDQCLDRYRRYKETGEDERIVFVSDKREHYRNAFDKFFSRTCKLTHGIPIACRKHGLEHNNNPIERYNEDIKQRYKVMRCFKSFESADAFLDLRRMVYNFVRGDETRAMRAGIALKLGRNRLQGLIKI
;
A
#
# COMPACT_ATOMS: atom_id res chain seq x y z
N MET A 1 13.42 -7.59 3.96
CA MET A 1 13.40 -8.84 4.76
C MET A 1 14.50 -9.75 4.25
N LYS A 2 14.67 -10.97 4.79
CA LYS A 2 15.64 -11.95 4.27
C LYS A 2 15.02 -13.33 4.07
N GLU A 3 15.47 -13.99 3.01
CA GLU A 3 15.24 -15.40 2.67
C GLU A 3 16.62 -16.07 2.61
N LYS A 4 16.89 -17.07 3.48
CA LYS A 4 18.21 -17.76 3.55
C LYS A 4 19.43 -16.81 3.41
N ARG A 5 19.42 -15.68 4.14
CA ARG A 5 20.43 -14.59 4.13
C ARG A 5 20.41 -13.66 2.90
N LYS A 6 19.70 -14.00 1.81
CA LYS A 6 19.45 -13.10 0.67
C LYS A 6 18.45 -12.02 1.05
N LYS A 7 18.68 -10.78 0.62
CA LYS A 7 17.74 -9.68 0.84
C LYS A 7 16.56 -9.82 -0.12
N ILE A 8 15.36 -9.66 0.41
CA ILE A 8 14.12 -9.54 -0.36
C ILE A 8 13.40 -8.26 0.07
N TYR A 9 12.59 -7.72 -0.82
CA TYR A 9 11.92 -6.43 -0.68
C TYR A 9 10.42 -6.60 -0.92
N ASP A 10 9.63 -5.75 -0.30
CA ASP A 10 8.18 -5.79 -0.45
C ASP A 10 7.69 -4.37 -0.74
N ILE A 11 7.22 -4.15 -1.97
CA ILE A 11 6.72 -2.86 -2.44
C ILE A 11 5.24 -2.81 -2.09
N ASN A 12 4.78 -1.76 -1.40
CA ASN A 12 3.44 -1.69 -0.83
C ASN A 12 2.76 -0.35 -1.13
N ALA A 13 1.42 -0.37 -1.21
CA ALA A 13 0.60 0.83 -1.26
C ALA A 13 -0.51 0.73 -0.21
N VAL A 14 -0.62 1.77 0.61
CA VAL A 14 -1.61 1.87 1.68
C VAL A 14 -2.41 3.16 1.46
N ASP A 15 -3.73 3.05 1.53
CA ASP A 15 -4.60 4.21 1.52
C ASP A 15 -4.38 5.03 2.80
N GLY A 16 -4.04 6.31 2.63
CA GLY A 16 -3.66 7.18 3.75
C GLY A 16 -4.80 7.49 4.71
N LYS A 17 -6.05 7.47 4.23
CA LYS A 17 -7.24 7.86 5.00
C LYS A 17 -7.78 6.70 5.85
N THR A 18 -7.88 5.52 5.26
CA THR A 18 -8.51 4.33 5.84
C THR A 18 -7.47 3.37 6.42
N GLY A 19 -6.23 3.48 5.97
CA GLY A 19 -5.14 2.57 6.31
C GLY A 19 -5.19 1.23 5.58
N TYR A 20 -6.15 1.04 4.65
CA TYR A 20 -6.30 -0.19 3.87
C TYR A 20 -5.08 -0.43 2.97
N ASN A 21 -4.49 -1.62 3.01
CA ASN A 21 -3.40 -1.98 2.11
C ASN A 21 -3.99 -2.42 0.76
N LEU A 22 -3.72 -1.62 -0.28
CA LEU A 22 -4.26 -1.76 -1.64
C LEU A 22 -3.56 -2.88 -2.42
N SER A 23 -2.25 -3.03 -2.23
CA SER A 23 -1.44 -4.02 -2.92
C SER A 23 -0.07 -4.15 -2.28
N HIS A 24 0.52 -5.34 -2.40
CA HIS A 24 1.95 -5.53 -2.22
C HIS A 24 2.56 -6.30 -3.41
N LEU A 25 3.87 -6.27 -3.53
CA LEU A 25 4.65 -7.06 -4.49
C LEU A 25 5.99 -7.42 -3.84
N LEU A 26 6.19 -8.71 -3.56
CA LEU A 26 7.47 -9.21 -3.09
C LEU A 26 8.46 -9.32 -4.25
N THR A 27 9.70 -8.92 -4.02
CA THR A 27 10.78 -8.92 -5.02
C THR A 27 12.12 -9.31 -4.41
N ASP A 28 13.03 -9.81 -5.25
CA ASP A 28 14.41 -10.11 -4.87
C ASP A 28 15.34 -8.91 -4.99
N SER A 29 14.91 -7.86 -5.69
CA SER A 29 15.69 -6.65 -5.93
C SER A 29 14.80 -5.41 -6.08
N LEU A 30 15.41 -4.23 -5.94
CA LEU A 30 14.75 -2.94 -6.13
C LEU A 30 15.00 -2.38 -7.52
N SER A 31 14.57 -3.10 -8.56
CA SER A 31 14.77 -2.72 -9.96
C SER A 31 13.51 -2.07 -10.56
N LEU A 32 13.69 -1.13 -11.49
CA LEU A 32 12.59 -0.41 -12.14
C LEU A 32 11.48 -1.31 -12.75
N PRO A 33 11.78 -2.47 -13.37
CA PRO A 33 10.75 -3.39 -13.86
C PRO A 33 9.74 -3.80 -12.78
N TYR A 34 10.19 -4.08 -11.55
CA TYR A 34 9.29 -4.44 -10.46
C TYR A 34 8.40 -3.28 -10.01
N PHE A 35 8.94 -2.07 -9.92
CA PHE A 35 8.12 -0.88 -9.63
C PHE A 35 7.08 -0.66 -10.73
N ARG A 36 7.45 -0.82 -12.00
CA ARG A 36 6.50 -0.70 -13.11
C ARG A 36 5.41 -1.76 -13.06
N ARG A 37 5.76 -3.01 -12.71
CA ARG A 37 4.77 -4.08 -12.50
C ARG A 37 3.81 -3.72 -11.37
N PHE A 38 4.34 -3.32 -10.21
CA PHE A 38 3.54 -2.92 -9.06
C PHE A 38 2.56 -1.78 -9.39
N PHE A 39 3.02 -0.72 -10.06
CA PHE A 39 2.15 0.40 -10.44
C PHE A 39 1.13 0.03 -11.52
N LYS A 40 1.46 -0.90 -12.43
CA LYS A 40 0.50 -1.43 -13.41
C LYS A 40 -0.63 -2.18 -12.70
N GLU A 41 -0.30 -3.08 -11.78
CA GLU A 41 -1.27 -3.82 -10.98
C GLU A 41 -2.10 -2.88 -10.10
N LEU A 42 -1.47 -1.88 -9.48
CA LEU A 42 -2.16 -0.86 -8.70
C LEU A 42 -3.14 -0.06 -9.56
N LYS A 43 -2.76 0.31 -10.79
CA LYS A 43 -3.63 1.00 -11.74
C LYS A 43 -4.90 0.19 -12.01
N CYS A 44 -4.79 -1.11 -12.25
CA CYS A 44 -5.97 -1.96 -12.44
C CYS A 44 -6.95 -1.94 -11.26
N LYS A 45 -6.51 -1.58 -10.05
CA LYS A 45 -7.35 -1.56 -8.85
C LYS A 45 -8.00 -0.20 -8.56
N ILE A 46 -7.30 0.90 -8.83
CA ILE A 46 -7.71 2.23 -8.35
C ILE A 46 -7.93 3.27 -9.44
N TYR A 47 -7.69 2.94 -10.72
CA TYR A 47 -7.64 3.98 -11.76
C TYR A 47 -8.98 4.65 -12.04
N ASP A 48 -10.10 3.96 -11.87
CA ASP A 48 -11.42 4.58 -12.01
C ASP A 48 -11.60 5.73 -11.01
N GLN A 49 -11.21 5.52 -9.75
CA GLN A 49 -11.23 6.58 -8.74
C GLN A 49 -10.27 7.73 -9.08
N CYS A 50 -9.11 7.43 -9.67
CA CYS A 50 -8.18 8.44 -10.15
C CYS A 50 -8.79 9.29 -11.27
N LEU A 51 -9.48 8.65 -12.22
CA LEU A 51 -10.13 9.32 -13.34
C LEU A 51 -11.28 10.20 -12.87
N ASP A 52 -12.10 9.71 -11.95
CA ASP A 52 -13.24 10.48 -11.44
C ASP A 52 -12.79 11.76 -10.73
N ARG A 53 -11.74 11.69 -9.90
CA ARG A 53 -11.14 12.89 -9.28
C ARG A 53 -10.53 13.83 -10.30
N TYR A 54 -9.90 13.29 -11.35
CA TYR A 54 -9.35 14.09 -12.42
C TYR A 54 -10.43 14.81 -13.25
N ARG A 55 -11.55 14.15 -13.56
CA ARG A 55 -12.68 14.74 -14.27
C ARG A 55 -13.30 15.89 -13.47
N ARG A 56 -13.54 15.70 -12.17
CA ARG A 56 -14.03 16.77 -11.29
C ARG A 56 -13.10 17.97 -11.30
N TYR A 57 -11.78 17.76 -11.19
CA TYR A 57 -10.81 18.84 -11.31
C TYR A 57 -10.93 19.58 -12.65
N LYS A 58 -11.15 18.87 -13.76
CA LYS A 58 -11.34 19.48 -15.08
C LYS A 58 -12.64 20.28 -15.20
N GLU A 59 -13.67 19.92 -14.43
CA GLU A 59 -14.99 20.56 -14.43
C GLU A 59 -15.05 21.76 -13.47
N THR A 60 -14.52 21.62 -12.25
CA THR A 60 -14.66 22.63 -11.18
C THR A 60 -13.43 23.51 -11.01
N GLY A 61 -12.25 23.05 -11.46
CA GLY A 61 -10.97 23.69 -11.18
C GLY A 61 -10.40 23.38 -9.78
N GLU A 62 -11.17 22.74 -8.91
CA GLU A 62 -10.72 22.36 -7.56
C GLU A 62 -9.84 21.11 -7.62
N ASP A 63 -8.58 21.24 -7.20
CA ASP A 63 -7.59 20.16 -7.35
C ASP A 63 -7.68 19.10 -6.23
N GLU A 64 -8.70 18.27 -6.32
CA GLU A 64 -8.91 17.07 -5.49
C GLU A 64 -8.27 15.79 -6.04
N ARG A 65 -7.33 15.90 -6.99
CA ARG A 65 -6.69 14.72 -7.58
C ARG A 65 -5.97 13.90 -6.49
N ILE A 66 -6.01 12.58 -6.62
CA ILE A 66 -5.33 11.66 -5.70
C ILE A 66 -3.84 11.97 -5.65
N VAL A 67 -3.31 12.09 -4.43
CA VAL A 67 -1.88 12.35 -4.17
C VAL A 67 -1.22 11.05 -3.71
N PHE A 68 -0.22 10.60 -4.46
CA PHE A 68 0.67 9.52 -4.06
C PHE A 68 1.80 10.11 -3.23
N VAL A 69 2.10 9.48 -2.09
CA VAL A 69 3.20 9.86 -1.22
C VAL A 69 4.24 8.73 -1.27
N SER A 70 5.42 9.02 -1.79
CA SER A 70 6.54 8.05 -1.81
C SER A 70 7.80 8.62 -1.16
N ASP A 71 8.82 7.77 -1.00
CA ASP A 71 10.16 8.27 -0.71
C ASP A 71 10.77 8.99 -1.96
N LYS A 72 12.01 9.48 -1.84
CA LYS A 72 12.74 10.15 -2.93
C LYS A 72 13.40 9.18 -3.93
N ARG A 73 13.07 7.88 -3.92
CA ARG A 73 13.68 6.91 -4.85
C ARG A 73 13.14 7.13 -6.26
N GLU A 74 14.06 7.23 -7.21
CA GLU A 74 13.74 7.54 -8.60
C GLU A 74 12.81 6.52 -9.28
N HIS A 75 12.86 5.25 -8.86
CA HIS A 75 12.00 4.20 -9.41
C HIS A 75 10.52 4.43 -9.14
N TYR A 76 10.15 5.02 -7.99
CA TYR A 76 8.75 5.40 -7.73
C TYR A 76 8.30 6.50 -8.68
N ARG A 77 9.11 7.55 -8.86
CA ARG A 77 8.83 8.64 -9.82
C ARG A 77 8.65 8.08 -11.23
N ASN A 78 9.60 7.28 -11.71
CA ASN A 78 9.55 6.69 -13.05
C ASN A 78 8.31 5.80 -13.28
N ALA A 79 7.92 5.00 -12.29
CA ALA A 79 6.73 4.16 -12.39
C ALA A 79 5.46 5.01 -12.32
N PHE A 80 5.38 5.96 -11.38
CA PHE A 80 4.26 6.89 -11.26
C PHE A 80 4.05 7.67 -12.57
N ASP A 81 5.11 8.22 -13.15
CA ASP A 81 5.05 9.04 -14.35
C ASP A 81 4.47 8.25 -15.53
N LYS A 82 4.81 6.97 -15.62
CA LYS A 82 4.30 6.08 -16.66
C LYS A 82 2.80 5.78 -16.52
N PHE A 83 2.28 5.68 -15.30
CA PHE A 83 0.93 5.12 -15.07
C PHE A 83 -0.12 6.14 -14.61
N PHE A 84 0.28 7.20 -13.90
CA PHE A 84 -0.64 8.08 -13.16
C PHE A 84 -0.40 9.59 -13.33
N SER A 85 0.74 10.05 -13.87
CA SER A 85 1.08 11.49 -13.97
C SER A 85 0.00 12.37 -14.61
N ARG A 86 -0.77 11.82 -15.55
CA ARG A 86 -1.84 12.56 -16.25
C ARG A 86 -3.05 12.86 -15.35
N THR A 87 -3.29 12.03 -14.34
CA THR A 87 -4.53 12.01 -13.55
C THR A 87 -4.31 12.27 -12.07
N CYS A 88 -3.10 12.07 -11.57
CA CYS A 88 -2.77 12.09 -10.14
C CYS A 88 -1.57 13.00 -9.89
N LYS A 89 -1.28 13.22 -8.60
CA LYS A 89 -0.09 13.93 -8.13
C LYS A 89 0.85 12.96 -7.43
N LEU A 90 2.15 13.19 -7.55
CA LEU A 90 3.17 12.53 -6.73
C LEU A 90 3.84 13.58 -5.86
N THR A 91 3.96 13.29 -4.58
CA THR A 91 4.70 14.08 -3.61
C THR A 91 5.62 13.17 -2.81
N HIS A 92 6.60 13.78 -2.15
CA HIS A 92 7.51 13.06 -1.28
C HIS A 92 7.03 13.13 0.17
N GLY A 93 7.13 12.00 0.87
CA GLY A 93 6.83 11.95 2.30
C GLY A 93 7.78 12.86 3.08
N ILE A 94 7.24 13.59 4.05
CA ILE A 94 7.99 14.51 4.91
C ILE A 94 7.80 14.06 6.36
N PRO A 95 8.86 14.01 7.20
CA PRO A 95 8.73 13.63 8.60
C PRO A 95 7.69 14.46 9.36
N ILE A 96 7.01 13.85 10.34
CA ILE A 96 5.98 14.49 11.18
C ILE A 96 6.47 15.81 11.81
N ALA A 97 7.76 15.90 12.17
CA ALA A 97 8.37 17.09 12.75
C ALA A 97 8.26 18.33 11.84
N CYS A 98 8.11 18.13 10.52
CA CYS A 98 7.92 19.20 9.55
C CYS A 98 6.45 19.67 9.42
N ARG A 99 5.49 19.10 10.17
CA ARG A 99 4.12 19.65 10.29
C ARG A 99 4.12 21.09 10.79
N LYS A 100 5.11 21.47 11.61
CA LYS A 100 5.30 22.86 12.08
C LYS A 100 5.47 23.86 10.92
N HIS A 101 5.83 23.37 9.73
CA HIS A 101 6.00 24.17 8.51
C HIS A 101 4.86 23.97 7.48
N GLY A 102 3.70 23.44 7.89
CA GLY A 102 2.53 23.32 7.01
C GLY A 102 2.58 22.17 6.00
N LEU A 103 3.46 21.18 6.19
CA LEU A 103 3.64 20.07 5.26
C LEU A 103 2.74 18.88 5.66
N GLU A 104 1.71 18.61 4.84
CA GLU A 104 0.60 17.69 5.13
C GLU A 104 0.86 16.21 4.77
N HIS A 105 1.97 15.88 4.11
CA HIS A 105 2.13 14.57 3.45
C HIS A 105 2.71 13.50 4.38
N ASN A 106 1.80 12.82 5.07
CA ASN A 106 2.07 11.85 6.12
C ASN A 106 2.23 10.41 5.58
N ASN A 107 3.43 9.83 5.68
CA ASN A 107 3.71 8.43 5.32
C ASN A 107 3.50 7.42 6.50
N ASN A 108 3.03 7.87 7.67
CA ASN A 108 2.82 7.02 8.83
C ASN A 108 1.98 5.75 8.57
N PRO A 109 0.92 5.76 7.72
CA PRO A 109 0.14 4.55 7.48
C PRO A 109 0.99 3.41 6.91
N ILE A 110 1.89 3.70 5.97
CA ILE A 110 2.77 2.69 5.38
C ILE A 110 3.90 2.30 6.34
N GLU A 111 4.45 3.25 7.10
CA GLU A 111 5.47 2.95 8.12
C GLU A 111 4.94 2.00 9.19
N ARG A 112 3.74 2.25 9.71
CA ARG A 112 3.07 1.39 10.69
C ARG A 112 2.81 -0.01 10.15
N TYR A 113 2.39 -0.14 8.89
CA TYR A 113 2.22 -1.44 8.25
C TYR A 113 3.57 -2.19 8.16
N ASN A 114 4.62 -1.50 7.70
CA ASN A 114 5.95 -2.09 7.56
C ASN A 114 6.56 -2.51 8.91
N GLU A 115 6.31 -1.76 9.99
CA GLU A 115 6.72 -2.14 11.35
C GLU A 115 6.04 -3.42 11.82
N ASP A 116 4.73 -3.55 11.58
CA ASP A 116 3.97 -4.76 11.91
C ASP A 116 4.53 -6.01 11.21
N ILE A 117 4.89 -5.89 9.93
CA ILE A 117 5.59 -6.96 9.18
C ILE A 117 6.98 -7.24 9.79
N LYS A 118 7.77 -6.21 10.09
CA LYS A 118 9.13 -6.35 10.65
C LYS A 118 9.12 -7.09 11.99
N GLN A 119 8.16 -6.81 12.88
CA GLN A 119 8.05 -7.51 14.16
C GLN A 119 7.75 -8.99 13.97
N ARG A 120 6.84 -9.35 13.04
CA ARG A 120 6.54 -10.75 12.74
C ARG A 120 7.73 -11.47 12.11
N TYR A 121 8.37 -10.84 11.12
CA TYR A 121 9.59 -11.32 10.49
C TYR A 121 10.70 -11.61 11.52
N LYS A 122 10.87 -10.73 12.53
CA LYS A 122 11.84 -10.92 13.62
C LYS A 122 11.56 -12.17 14.44
N VAL A 123 10.30 -12.38 14.84
CA VAL A 123 9.87 -13.55 15.62
C VAL A 123 10.06 -14.85 14.84
N MET A 124 9.76 -14.85 13.54
CA MET A 124 9.88 -16.04 12.68
C MET A 124 11.32 -16.43 12.33
N ARG A 125 12.32 -15.58 12.66
CA ARG A 125 13.74 -15.79 12.35
C ARG A 125 14.00 -16.01 10.85
N CYS A 126 13.51 -15.08 10.03
CA CYS A 126 13.64 -15.06 8.55
C CYS A 126 12.76 -16.08 7.81
N PHE A 127 12.55 -15.84 6.51
CA PHE A 127 11.81 -16.75 5.65
C PHE A 127 12.69 -17.90 5.13
N LYS A 128 12.05 -19.04 4.89
CA LYS A 128 12.71 -20.27 4.42
C LYS A 128 12.79 -20.35 2.89
N SER A 129 11.86 -19.72 2.20
CA SER A 129 11.84 -19.58 0.74
C SER A 129 11.14 -18.28 0.33
N PHE A 130 11.22 -17.92 -0.95
CA PHE A 130 10.56 -16.73 -1.48
C PHE A 130 9.05 -16.90 -1.49
N GLU A 131 8.57 -18.09 -1.86
CA GLU A 131 7.15 -18.46 -1.94
C GLU A 131 6.50 -18.44 -0.55
N SER A 132 7.20 -18.95 0.46
CA SER A 132 6.70 -18.88 1.85
C SER A 132 6.67 -17.45 2.39
N ALA A 133 7.57 -16.57 1.93
CA ALA A 133 7.53 -15.16 2.27
C ALA A 133 6.33 -14.46 1.62
N ASP A 134 6.09 -14.73 0.34
CA ASP A 134 5.00 -14.10 -0.42
C ASP A 134 3.63 -14.52 0.13
N ALA A 135 3.42 -15.83 0.33
CA ALA A 135 2.20 -16.37 0.93
C ALA A 135 1.96 -15.82 2.35
N PHE A 136 3.02 -15.64 3.14
CA PHE A 136 2.91 -15.03 4.46
C PHE A 136 2.48 -13.56 4.38
N LEU A 137 3.06 -12.78 3.47
CA LEU A 137 2.73 -11.36 3.28
C LEU A 137 1.29 -11.20 2.79
N ASP A 138 0.84 -12.06 1.87
CA ASP A 138 -0.55 -12.08 1.41
C ASP A 138 -1.52 -12.35 2.57
N LEU A 139 -1.27 -13.40 3.35
CA LEU A 139 -2.08 -13.71 4.54
C LEU A 139 -2.08 -12.54 5.52
N ARG A 140 -0.91 -11.92 5.74
CA ARG A 140 -0.80 -10.80 6.66
C ARG A 140 -1.56 -9.58 6.17
N ARG A 141 -1.55 -9.29 4.87
CA ARG A 141 -2.36 -8.24 4.24
C ARG A 141 -3.85 -8.50 4.47
N MET A 142 -4.32 -9.74 4.26
CA MET A 142 -5.72 -10.11 4.51
C MET A 142 -6.13 -9.89 5.98
N VAL A 143 -5.33 -10.40 6.92
CA VAL A 143 -5.59 -10.22 8.36
C VAL A 143 -5.57 -8.74 8.75
N TYR A 144 -4.62 -7.98 8.21
CA TYR A 144 -4.48 -6.55 8.46
C TYR A 144 -5.69 -5.75 7.97
N ASN A 145 -6.20 -6.07 6.77
CA ASN A 145 -7.32 -5.37 6.15
C ASN A 145 -8.68 -5.76 6.74
N PHE A 146 -8.94 -7.06 6.92
CA PHE A 146 -10.29 -7.61 7.12
C PHE A 146 -10.55 -8.22 8.50
N VAL A 147 -9.51 -8.47 9.31
CA VAL A 147 -9.70 -9.16 10.61
C VAL A 147 -9.45 -8.23 11.79
N ARG A 148 -8.36 -7.45 11.75
CA ARG A 148 -7.86 -6.68 12.90
C ARG A 148 -8.71 -5.44 13.22
N GLY A 149 -9.05 -5.28 14.50
CA GLY A 149 -9.78 -4.13 15.06
C GLY A 149 -11.29 -4.33 15.01
N ASP A 150 -12.05 -3.65 15.86
CA ASP A 150 -13.52 -3.75 15.86
C ASP A 150 -14.10 -3.19 14.56
N GLU A 151 -13.67 -1.99 14.19
CA GLU A 151 -13.82 -1.46 12.84
C GLU A 151 -12.58 -1.80 12.01
N THR A 152 -12.76 -2.62 10.97
CA THR A 152 -11.64 -3.05 10.12
C THR A 152 -11.27 -1.97 9.11
N ARG A 153 -10.05 -2.03 8.58
CA ARG A 153 -9.61 -1.10 7.53
C ARG A 153 -10.42 -1.26 6.26
N ALA A 154 -10.84 -2.48 5.96
CA ALA A 154 -11.77 -2.77 4.87
C ALA A 154 -13.09 -2.04 5.08
N MET A 155 -13.68 -2.12 6.28
CA MET A 155 -14.92 -1.38 6.62
C MET A 155 -14.74 0.13 6.47
N ARG A 156 -13.63 0.69 6.97
CA ARG A 156 -13.30 2.12 6.80
C ARG A 156 -13.15 2.53 5.34
N ALA A 157 -12.71 1.61 4.48
CA ALA A 157 -12.63 1.80 3.03
C ALA A 157 -13.95 1.53 2.29
N GLY A 158 -15.05 1.32 3.01
CA GLY A 158 -16.36 1.00 2.42
C GLY A 158 -16.48 -0.44 1.94
N ILE A 159 -15.50 -1.31 2.22
CA ILE A 159 -15.49 -2.73 1.88
C ILE A 159 -16.03 -3.52 3.07
N ALA A 160 -17.36 -3.56 3.21
CA ALA A 160 -18.04 -4.22 4.31
C ALA A 160 -18.44 -5.66 3.93
N LEU A 161 -17.53 -6.62 4.13
CA LEU A 161 -17.84 -8.05 4.00
C LEU A 161 -18.60 -8.55 5.23
N LYS A 162 -19.68 -9.33 5.03
CA LYS A 162 -20.47 -9.94 6.12
C LYS A 162 -19.76 -11.16 6.73
N LEU A 163 -18.59 -10.95 7.32
CA LEU A 163 -17.71 -12.03 7.81
C LEU A 163 -18.10 -12.64 9.16
N GLY A 164 -19.15 -12.12 9.80
CA GLY A 164 -19.60 -12.56 11.13
C GLY A 164 -18.57 -12.28 12.24
N ARG A 165 -18.71 -12.97 13.39
CA ARG A 165 -17.80 -12.81 14.54
C ARG A 165 -16.42 -13.38 14.26
N ASN A 166 -16.33 -14.57 13.66
CA ASN A 166 -15.06 -15.18 13.28
C ASN A 166 -14.68 -14.77 11.85
N ARG A 167 -14.08 -13.58 11.73
CA ARG A 167 -13.79 -12.98 10.42
C ARG A 167 -12.82 -13.80 9.57
N LEU A 168 -11.85 -14.46 10.19
CA LEU A 168 -10.90 -15.30 9.48
C LEU A 168 -11.59 -16.52 8.87
N GLN A 169 -12.45 -17.19 9.64
CA GLN A 169 -13.25 -18.28 9.11
C GLN A 169 -14.22 -17.80 8.02
N GLY A 170 -14.78 -16.59 8.16
CA GLY A 170 -15.60 -15.96 7.14
C GLY A 170 -14.86 -15.80 5.81
N LEU A 171 -13.60 -15.34 5.84
CA LEU A 171 -12.79 -15.16 4.63
C LEU A 171 -12.47 -16.48 3.90
N ILE A 172 -12.37 -17.59 4.62
CA ILE A 172 -12.09 -18.92 4.04
C ILE A 172 -13.32 -19.47 3.30
N LYS A 173 -14.53 -19.02 3.69
CA LYS A 173 -15.81 -19.54 3.18
C LYS A 173 -16.40 -18.73 2.02
N ILE A 174 -15.75 -17.65 1.62
CA ILE A 174 -16.13 -16.81 0.46
C ILE A 174 -15.44 -17.38 -0.77
#